data_AF-A0A636KJW0-F1
#
_entry.id   AF-A0A636KJW0-F1
#
_cell.length_a   1.000
_cell.length_b   1.000
_cell.length_c   1.000
_cell.angle_alpha   90.00
_cell.angle_beta   90.00
_cell.angle_gamma   90.00
#
_symmetry.space_group_name_H-M   'P 1'
#
loop_
_entity.id
_entity.type
_entity.pdbx_description
1 polymer ?
#
loop_
_entity_poly.entity_id
_entity_poly.type
_entity_poly.pdbx_seq_one_letter_code
_entity_poly.pdbx_strand_id
1 'polypeptide(L)'
;VVLEARHTGLVKANENFQEWLMADKTLPFGENGDHITINLIDFENIENNHFVVAQQVHYIAATEVYFDIVLYVNGIPLVVGEVKTATRPSVTW
;
A
#
# COMPACT_ATOMS: atom_id res chain seq x y z
N VAL A 1 3.60 8.15 -3.79
CA VAL A 1 4.13 8.24 -2.41
C VAL A 1 5.65 8.37 -2.34
N VAL A 2 6.45 7.32 -2.51
CA VAL A 2 7.90 7.37 -2.16
C VAL A 2 8.69 8.43 -2.94
N LEU A 3 8.43 8.56 -4.24
CA LEU A 3 9.08 9.57 -5.09
C LEU A 3 8.61 10.99 -4.72
N GLU A 4 7.30 11.16 -4.55
CA GLU A 4 6.67 12.45 -4.25
C GLU A 4 7.00 12.96 -2.84
N ALA A 5 7.07 12.07 -1.85
CA ALA A 5 7.36 12.39 -0.46
C ALA A 5 8.73 13.06 -0.27
N ARG A 6 9.68 12.83 -1.18
CA ARG A 6 10.98 13.51 -1.19
C ARG A 6 10.86 15.01 -1.48
N HIS A 7 9.79 15.42 -2.17
CA HIS A 7 9.55 16.80 -2.59
C HIS A 7 8.46 17.48 -1.75
N THR A 8 7.36 16.78 -1.46
CA THR A 8 6.17 17.36 -0.79
C THR A 8 6.05 16.97 0.69
N GLY A 9 6.91 16.07 1.17
CA GLY A 9 6.83 15.49 2.51
C GLY A 9 5.92 14.26 2.59
N LEU A 10 6.18 13.40 3.57
CA LEU A 10 5.48 12.12 3.73
C LEU A 10 3.97 12.29 3.94
N VAL A 11 3.56 13.26 4.76
CA VAL A 11 2.13 13.46 5.09
C VAL A 11 1.34 13.82 3.84
N LYS A 12 1.77 14.85 3.10
CA LYS A 12 1.07 15.30 1.89
C LYS A 12 1.06 14.23 0.80
N ALA A 13 2.18 13.54 0.61
CA ALA A 13 2.26 12.43 -0.35
C ALA A 13 1.35 11.25 0.03
N ASN A 14 1.14 11.01 1.33
CA ASN A 14 0.24 9.97 1.81
C ASN A 14 -1.23 10.37 1.67
N GLU A 15 -1.59 11.61 1.97
CA GLU A 15 -2.93 12.16 1.71
C GLU A 15 -3.29 12.04 0.23
N ASN A 16 -2.41 12.49 -0.66
CA ASN A 16 -2.63 12.41 -2.11
C ASN A 16 -2.80 10.95 -2.57
N PHE A 17 -2.05 10.01 -2.00
CA PHE A 17 -2.20 8.59 -2.32
C PHE A 17 -3.47 7.98 -1.76
N GLN A 18 -3.90 8.42 -0.58
CA GLN A 18 -5.17 8.01 -0.01
C GLN A 18 -6.34 8.43 -0.91
N GLU A 19 -6.33 9.63 -1.47
CA GLU A 19 -7.35 10.07 -2.44
C GLU A 19 -7.43 9.15 -3.66
N TRP A 20 -6.29 8.61 -4.12
CA TRP A 20 -6.28 7.58 -5.19
C TRP A 20 -6.88 6.26 -4.74
N LEU A 21 -6.54 5.78 -3.53
CA LEU A 21 -7.06 4.52 -2.99
C LEU A 21 -8.57 4.58 -2.75
N MET A 22 -9.07 5.73 -2.30
CA MET A 22 -10.49 5.96 -2.03
C MET A 22 -11.31 6.31 -3.28
N ALA A 23 -10.69 6.30 -4.46
CA ALA A 23 -11.33 6.64 -5.73
C ALA A 23 -11.88 8.08 -5.81
N ASP A 24 -11.27 9.02 -5.08
CA ASP A 24 -11.63 10.45 -5.10
C ASP A 24 -11.04 11.17 -6.34
N LYS A 25 -10.18 10.49 -7.11
CA LYS A 25 -9.50 11.02 -8.30
C LYS A 25 -10.12 10.51 -9.59
N THR A 26 -10.25 11.43 -10.56
CA THR A 26 -10.71 11.13 -11.92
C THR A 26 -9.64 11.45 -12.96
N LEU A 27 -9.60 10.70 -14.06
CA LEU A 27 -8.72 10.94 -15.21
C LEU A 27 -9.52 10.98 -16.52
N PRO A 28 -9.09 11.75 -17.54
CA PRO A 28 -9.77 11.90 -18.83
C PRO A 28 -9.55 10.69 -19.75
N PHE A 29 -9.87 9.49 -19.27
CA PHE A 29 -9.75 8.23 -20.02
C PHE A 29 -11.09 7.70 -20.54
N GLY A 30 -12.19 8.40 -20.26
CA GLY A 30 -13.51 8.08 -20.78
C GLY A 30 -13.65 8.39 -22.26
N GLU A 31 -14.80 8.01 -22.81
CA GLU A 31 -15.17 8.34 -24.18
C GLU A 31 -15.12 9.86 -24.40
N ASN A 32 -14.60 10.31 -25.54
CA ASN A 32 -14.45 11.74 -25.87
C ASN A 32 -13.63 12.58 -24.85
N GLY A 33 -12.81 11.94 -24.01
CA GLY A 33 -12.00 12.62 -22.99
C GLY A 33 -12.75 12.87 -21.68
N ASP A 34 -13.90 12.24 -21.49
CA ASP A 34 -14.64 12.32 -20.23
C ASP A 34 -13.80 11.83 -19.06
N HIS A 35 -13.98 12.50 -17.93
CA HIS A 35 -13.33 12.13 -16.68
C HIS A 35 -14.01 10.91 -16.08
N ILE A 36 -13.25 9.84 -15.92
CA ILE A 36 -13.69 8.62 -15.23
C ILE A 36 -12.92 8.45 -13.93
N THR A 37 -13.61 7.94 -12.91
CA THR A 37 -12.99 7.55 -11.65
C THR A 37 -12.12 6.32 -11.83
N ILE A 38 -10.93 6.33 -11.24
CA ILE A 38 -10.03 5.17 -11.24
C ILE A 38 -10.17 4.43 -9.91
N ASN A 39 -10.82 3.27 -9.96
CA ASN A 39 -10.99 2.40 -8.80
C ASN A 39 -9.77 1.48 -8.67
N LEU A 40 -8.83 1.83 -7.79
CA LEU A 40 -7.67 1.00 -7.49
C LEU A 40 -8.01 -0.18 -6.57
N ILE A 41 -9.02 -0.01 -5.71
CA ILE A 41 -9.51 -0.99 -4.75
C ILE A 41 -11.02 -1.02 -4.86
N ASP A 42 -11.60 -2.21 -5.02
CA ASP A 42 -13.05 -2.41 -4.99
C ASP A 42 -13.49 -2.69 -3.54
N PHE A 43 -14.04 -1.68 -2.87
CA PHE A 43 -14.54 -1.82 -1.49
C PHE A 43 -15.97 -2.35 -1.42
N GLU A 44 -16.72 -2.29 -2.51
CA GLU A 44 -18.11 -2.78 -2.56
C GLU A 44 -18.14 -4.29 -2.73
N ASN A 45 -17.23 -4.80 -3.56
CA ASN A 45 -17.07 -6.21 -3.86
C ASN A 45 -15.59 -6.60 -3.67
N ILE A 46 -15.27 -7.14 -2.48
CA ILE A 46 -13.89 -7.39 -2.07
C ILE A 46 -13.26 -8.49 -2.94
N GLU A 47 -14.04 -9.47 -3.37
CA GLU A 47 -13.59 -10.60 -4.20
C GLU A 47 -13.12 -10.22 -5.60
N ASN A 48 -13.45 -9.01 -6.08
CA ASN A 48 -12.89 -8.45 -7.31
C ASN A 48 -11.41 -8.04 -7.18
N ASN A 49 -10.89 -7.93 -5.96
CA ASN A 49 -9.50 -7.58 -5.74
C ASN A 49 -8.61 -8.83 -5.69
N HIS A 50 -7.37 -8.67 -6.18
CA HIS A 50 -6.34 -9.68 -6.06
C HIS A 50 -5.47 -9.45 -4.82
N PHE A 51 -5.44 -10.42 -3.91
CA PHE A 51 -4.67 -10.36 -2.67
C PHE A 51 -3.46 -11.28 -2.72
N VAL A 52 -2.28 -10.74 -2.40
CA VAL A 52 -1.04 -11.51 -2.28
C VAL A 52 -0.36 -11.20 -0.97
N VAL A 53 -0.06 -12.22 -0.17
CA VAL A 53 0.79 -12.10 1.01
C VAL A 53 2.18 -12.62 0.67
N ALA A 54 3.19 -11.79 0.88
CA ALA A 54 4.58 -12.17 0.72
C ALA A 54 5.32 -12.04 2.06
N GLN A 55 6.32 -12.89 2.26
CA GLN A 55 7.14 -12.92 3.46
C GLN A 55 8.58 -12.53 3.13
N GLN A 56 9.28 -11.94 4.10
CA GLN A 56 10.68 -11.53 3.97
C GLN A 56 10.92 -10.69 2.71
N VAL A 57 10.04 -9.69 2.50
CA VAL A 57 10.07 -8.84 1.31
C VAL A 57 11.26 -7.91 1.39
N HIS A 58 12.18 -8.08 0.45
CA HIS A 58 13.39 -7.28 0.33
C HIS A 58 13.10 -5.95 -0.38
N TYR A 59 13.54 -4.84 0.21
CA TYR A 59 13.47 -3.51 -0.38
C TYR A 59 14.79 -2.75 -0.20
N ILE A 60 15.27 -2.16 -1.30
CA ILE A 60 16.49 -1.34 -1.32
C ILE A 60 16.10 0.12 -1.53
N ALA A 61 16.38 0.97 -0.54
CA ALA A 61 16.28 2.41 -0.68
C ALA A 61 17.61 3.08 -0.27
N ALA A 62 17.60 3.90 0.79
CA ALA A 62 18.84 4.43 1.37
C ALA A 62 19.61 3.35 2.14
N THR A 63 18.89 2.38 2.69
CA THR A 63 19.41 1.18 3.35
C THR A 63 18.65 -0.04 2.83
N GLU A 64 19.25 -1.21 2.98
CA GLU A 64 18.61 -2.49 2.73
C GLU A 64 17.67 -2.84 3.89
N VAL A 65 16.43 -3.22 3.58
CA VAL A 65 15.40 -3.56 4.58
C VAL A 65 14.64 -4.80 4.13
N TYR A 66 14.31 -5.66 5.09
CA TYR A 66 13.47 -6.84 4.89
C TYR A 66 12.23 -6.71 5.76
N PHE A 67 11.06 -6.72 5.12
CA PHE A 67 9.78 -6.69 5.82
C PHE A 67 9.31 -8.13 6.09
N ASP A 68 8.90 -8.43 7.32
CA ASP A 68 8.52 -9.79 7.68
C ASP A 68 7.34 -10.30 6.86
N ILE A 69 6.28 -9.50 6.75
CA ILE A 69 5.09 -9.79 5.95
C ILE A 69 4.62 -8.52 5.25
N VAL A 70 4.26 -8.63 3.97
CA VAL A 70 3.60 -7.55 3.21
C VAL A 70 2.35 -8.09 2.54
N LEU A 71 1.22 -7.40 2.72
CA LEU A 71 0.00 -7.62 1.96
C LEU A 71 -0.04 -6.66 0.78
N TYR A 72 -0.16 -7.26 -0.40
CA TYR A 72 -0.44 -6.55 -1.64
C TYR A 72 -1.91 -6.69 -2.01
N VAL A 73 -2.53 -5.58 -2.38
CA VAL A 73 -3.88 -5.55 -2.97
C VAL A 73 -3.74 -4.98 -4.37
N ASN A 74 -4.14 -5.74 -5.39
CA ASN A 74 -3.97 -5.38 -6.80
C ASN A 74 -2.51 -4.99 -7.15
N GLY A 75 -1.53 -5.60 -6.47
CA GLY A 75 -0.10 -5.31 -6.63
C GLY A 75 0.44 -4.13 -5.81
N ILE A 76 -0.41 -3.44 -5.03
CA ILE A 76 -0.03 -2.30 -4.20
C ILE A 76 0.28 -2.79 -2.77
N PRO A 77 1.49 -2.52 -2.20
CA PRO A 77 1.83 -2.91 -0.84
C PRO A 77 1.12 -2.00 0.19
N LEU A 78 -0.02 -2.45 0.72
CA LEU A 78 -0.86 -1.63 1.61
C LEU A 78 -0.66 -1.91 3.10
N VAL A 79 -0.21 -3.11 3.46
CA VAL A 79 0.03 -3.48 4.86
C VAL A 79 1.41 -4.08 5.00
N VAL A 80 2.16 -3.60 5.98
CA VAL A 80 3.45 -4.15 6.40
C VAL A 80 3.27 -4.67 7.83
N GLY A 81 3.52 -5.96 8.02
CA GLY A 81 3.46 -6.63 9.31
C GLY A 81 4.86 -6.96 9.82
N GLU A 82 5.08 -6.71 11.11
CA GLU A 82 6.28 -7.12 11.85
C GLU A 82 5.94 -8.32 12.73
N VAL A 83 6.76 -9.37 12.69
CA VAL A 83 6.53 -10.60 13.45
C VAL A 83 7.60 -10.74 14.53
N LYS A 84 7.17 -10.94 15.78
CA LYS A 84 8.08 -11.21 16.90
C LYS A 84 7.80 -12.59 17.49
N THR A 85 8.86 -13.27 17.90
CA THR A 85 8.75 -14.55 18.61
C THR A 85 7.97 -14.36 19.92
N ALA A 86 6.93 -15.18 20.13
CA ALA A 86 6.07 -15.10 21.31
C ALA A 86 6.79 -15.47 22.62
N THR A 87 7.86 -16.26 22.54
CA THR A 87 8.64 -16.72 23.70
C THR A 87 9.98 -16.01 23.76
N ARG A 88 10.11 -15.03 24.67
CA ARG A 88 11.41 -14.75 25.31
C ARG A 88 11.54 -15.72 26.49
N PRO A 89 12.63 -16.51 26.63
CA PRO A 89 12.87 -17.35 27.80
C PRO A 89 12.91 -16.60 29.15
N SER A 90 12.87 -15.27 29.14
CA SER A 90 13.06 -14.41 30.30
C SER A 90 11.79 -13.74 30.84
N VAL A 91 10.59 -14.21 30.47
CA VAL A 91 9.34 -13.72 31.07
C VAL A 91 8.59 -14.90 31.70
N THR A 92 8.76 -15.05 33.01
CA THR A 92 7.90 -15.87 33.87
C THR A 92 6.71 -15.03 34.28
N TRP A 93 5.49 -15.53 34.04
CA TRP A 93 4.28 -14.93 34.61
C TRP A 93 4.19 -15.22 36.12
#